data_AF-A0A6A0GU74-F1
#
_entry.id   AF-A0A6A0GU74-F1
#
_cell.length_a   1.000
_cell.length_b   1.000
_cell.length_c   1.000
_cell.angle_alpha   90.00
_cell.angle_beta   90.00
_cell.angle_gamma   90.00
#
_symmetry.space_group_name_H-M   'P 1'
#
loop_
_entity.id
_entity.type
_entity.pdbx_description
1 polymer ?
#
loop_
_entity_poly.entity_id
_entity_poly.type
_entity_poly.pdbx_seq_one_letter_code
_entity_poly.pdbx_strand_id
1 'polypeptide(L)'
;MYARVVVFSWSYALDMKLVLAVLCLAVGASAWPQFVNDHHADLAHRQQTVNRLLYRSTEPLRFDELEAAAANFHPDADTSLYKDNGVAVKHLLKELEDHRLLEKHHWFSLFNTRQREEALMLFDVLMNCKTWDTAVNNAAYFRERVNEGEFVYALYAAVIHSNLGEGIVLPPLYEVTPHMFTNSEVIQKAYTAKMTQTPGKFRMEFTGSQKNPEQRVAYFGEDIGMNVHHVTWHLDFPFWWNDAYGYHLDRKGELFFWAHHQLTARFDAERLSNNLDVVDELYWDKPIREGFAPHTTYRYGGEFPTRPDNAKFEDVDGIIRVRDMIIHETRIRDAIAQGYITAADGTKIDIRNSEGIDHLGDIIESSLYSPNAQYYGALHNSAHVILGRQADPHGKFNLPPSCGIHGEKYPDHQPMGFPLDRRIPDERVFLSSDNNAYTIVKVYFKGEH
;
A
#
# COMPACT_ATOMS: atom_id res chain seq x y z
N MET A 1 23.57 -31.13 -39.17
CA MET A 1 23.91 -30.42 -40.44
C MET A 1 25.08 -29.49 -40.11
N TYR A 2 26.26 -29.73 -40.67
CA TYR A 2 27.49 -28.96 -40.40
C TYR A 2 27.46 -27.60 -41.13
N ALA A 3 27.90 -26.53 -40.47
CA ALA A 3 28.19 -25.24 -41.12
C ALA A 3 29.63 -24.80 -40.85
N ARG A 4 30.28 -24.39 -41.93
CA ARG A 4 31.72 -24.15 -42.13
C ARG A 4 32.19 -22.84 -41.50
N VAL A 5 33.40 -22.87 -40.92
CA VAL A 5 34.21 -21.69 -40.60
C VAL A 5 35.02 -21.31 -41.84
N VAL A 6 34.95 -20.05 -42.27
CA VAL A 6 35.80 -19.48 -43.33
C VAL A 6 36.75 -18.49 -42.67
N VAL A 7 38.06 -18.78 -42.75
CA VAL A 7 39.16 -17.90 -42.35
C VAL A 7 39.65 -17.18 -43.60
N PHE A 8 39.69 -15.85 -43.58
CA PHE A 8 40.40 -15.05 -44.57
C PHE A 8 41.71 -14.54 -43.98
N SER A 9 42.82 -14.87 -44.65
CA SER A 9 44.11 -14.21 -44.45
C SER A 9 44.28 -13.13 -45.52
N TRP A 10 44.85 -11.99 -45.14
CA TRP A 10 45.45 -11.05 -46.07
C TRP A 10 46.76 -10.53 -45.48
N SER A 11 47.85 -10.78 -46.22
CA SER A 11 49.19 -10.27 -45.99
C SER A 11 49.31 -8.90 -46.66
N TYR A 12 49.61 -7.84 -45.93
CA TYR A 12 50.38 -6.70 -46.45
C TYR A 12 51.11 -5.98 -45.30
N ALA A 13 52.41 -5.82 -45.47
CA ALA A 13 53.29 -5.10 -44.57
C ALA A 13 52.99 -3.60 -44.63
N LEU A 14 52.44 -3.06 -43.53
CA LEU A 14 52.38 -1.62 -43.27
C LEU A 14 53.23 -1.31 -42.03
N ASP A 15 53.96 -0.21 -42.11
CA ASP A 15 54.97 0.24 -41.16
C ASP A 15 54.39 0.39 -39.73
N MET A 16 54.75 -0.56 -38.87
CA MET A 16 54.12 -0.80 -37.56
C MET A 16 54.30 0.36 -36.56
N LYS A 17 55.20 1.32 -36.83
CA LYS A 17 55.42 2.49 -35.97
C LYS A 17 54.43 3.63 -36.22
N LEU A 18 53.92 3.78 -37.44
CA LEU A 18 52.93 4.83 -37.75
C LEU A 18 51.50 4.39 -37.35
N VAL A 19 51.20 3.09 -37.49
CA VAL A 19 49.92 2.51 -37.09
C VAL A 19 49.78 2.49 -35.55
N LEU A 20 50.86 2.23 -34.80
CA LEU A 20 50.84 2.35 -33.34
C LEU A 20 50.69 3.80 -32.86
N ALA A 21 51.26 4.79 -33.55
CA ALA A 21 51.10 6.20 -33.16
C ALA A 21 49.67 6.71 -33.40
N VAL A 22 49.03 6.30 -34.50
CA VAL A 22 47.62 6.64 -34.78
C VAL A 22 46.67 5.85 -33.89
N LEU A 23 46.97 4.58 -33.54
CA LEU A 23 46.20 3.81 -32.55
C LEU A 23 46.37 4.36 -31.13
N CYS A 24 47.55 4.85 -30.73
CA CYS A 24 47.74 5.47 -29.43
C CYS A 24 47.07 6.85 -29.33
N LEU A 25 46.96 7.60 -30.45
CA LEU A 25 46.16 8.84 -30.48
C LEU A 25 44.65 8.55 -30.54
N ALA A 26 44.22 7.46 -31.17
CA ALA A 26 42.82 7.02 -31.14
C ALA A 26 42.43 6.46 -29.76
N VAL A 27 43.34 5.75 -29.07
CA VAL A 27 43.14 5.25 -27.69
C VAL A 27 43.25 6.39 -26.67
N GLY A 28 44.06 7.42 -26.93
CA GLY A 28 44.15 8.63 -26.12
C GLY A 28 42.93 9.56 -26.29
N ALA A 29 42.31 9.58 -27.48
CA ALA A 29 41.06 10.30 -27.72
C ALA A 29 39.81 9.53 -27.23
N SER A 30 39.89 8.21 -27.06
CA SER A 30 38.87 7.40 -26.36
C SER A 30 39.11 7.28 -24.85
N ALA A 31 40.18 7.89 -24.32
CA ALA A 31 40.50 7.94 -22.89
C ALA A 31 40.33 9.35 -22.29
N TRP A 32 39.58 10.23 -22.96
CA TRP A 32 38.81 11.25 -22.26
C TRP A 32 37.45 10.66 -21.92
N PRO A 33 36.99 10.76 -20.65
CA PRO A 33 35.67 10.29 -20.30
C PRO A 33 34.67 11.14 -21.06
N GLN A 34 34.16 10.62 -22.17
CA GLN A 34 32.79 10.92 -22.52
C GLN A 34 31.97 10.39 -21.34
N PHE A 35 31.54 11.33 -20.49
CA PHE A 35 30.55 11.13 -19.45
C PHE A 35 29.29 10.54 -20.10
N VAL A 36 29.28 9.22 -20.23
CA VAL A 36 28.14 8.41 -20.62
C VAL A 36 27.96 7.42 -19.47
N ASN A 37 27.42 7.95 -18.37
CA ASN A 37 26.55 7.28 -17.40
C ASN A 37 26.29 8.21 -16.19
N ASP A 38 25.65 9.36 -16.42
CA ASP A 38 25.15 10.21 -15.34
C ASP A 38 23.87 9.64 -14.68
N HIS A 39 23.12 8.78 -15.39
CA HIS A 39 21.87 8.20 -14.87
C HIS A 39 22.07 7.29 -13.65
N HIS A 40 23.19 6.56 -13.55
CA HIS A 40 23.45 5.67 -12.42
C HIS A 40 23.92 6.43 -11.16
N ALA A 41 24.68 7.51 -11.32
CA ALA A 41 25.11 8.36 -10.22
C ALA A 41 23.94 9.17 -9.64
N ASP A 42 23.05 9.68 -10.51
CA ASP A 42 21.82 10.36 -10.12
C ASP A 42 20.87 9.44 -9.35
N LEU A 43 20.59 8.24 -9.86
CA LEU A 43 19.68 7.32 -9.17
C LEU A 43 20.21 6.86 -7.80
N ALA A 44 21.51 6.60 -7.67
CA ALA A 44 22.12 6.24 -6.39
C ALA A 44 22.00 7.37 -5.36
N HIS A 45 22.16 8.62 -5.78
CA HIS A 45 21.95 9.78 -4.92
C HIS A 45 20.48 9.91 -4.52
N ARG A 46 19.55 9.79 -5.48
CA ARG A 46 18.10 9.82 -5.22
C ARG A 46 17.67 8.74 -4.24
N GLN A 47 18.15 7.51 -4.42
CA GLN A 47 17.93 6.38 -3.52
C GLN A 47 18.46 6.67 -2.11
N GLN A 48 19.69 7.20 -2.01
CA GLN A 48 20.28 7.55 -0.72
C GLN A 48 19.45 8.62 0.00
N THR A 49 18.95 9.61 -0.73
CA THR A 49 18.14 10.69 -0.16
C THR A 49 16.81 10.17 0.41
N VAL A 50 16.12 9.27 -0.29
CA VAL A 50 14.91 8.61 0.25
C VAL A 50 15.22 7.80 1.50
N ASN A 51 16.30 7.02 1.51
CA ASN A 51 16.74 6.27 2.69
C ASN A 51 17.02 7.20 3.88
N ARG A 52 17.60 8.37 3.65
CA ARG A 52 17.88 9.37 4.68
C ARG A 52 16.61 10.04 5.22
N LEU A 53 15.64 10.33 4.35
CA LEU A 53 14.33 10.87 4.76
C LEU A 53 13.57 9.89 5.66
N LEU A 54 13.62 8.59 5.34
CA LEU A 54 12.95 7.53 6.10
C LEU A 54 13.74 7.04 7.32
N TYR A 55 15.01 7.43 7.44
CA TYR A 55 15.84 7.04 8.57
C TYR A 55 15.27 7.63 9.86
N ARG A 56 14.87 6.74 10.79
CA ARG A 56 14.30 7.09 12.10
C ARG A 56 13.24 8.19 11.98
N SER A 57 12.18 7.93 11.21
CA SER A 57 11.08 8.86 10.93
C SER A 57 10.44 9.49 12.19
N THR A 58 10.57 8.86 13.35
CA THR A 58 10.04 9.35 14.65
C THR A 58 10.97 10.32 15.38
N GLU A 59 12.21 10.47 14.92
CA GLU A 59 13.22 11.42 15.43
C GLU A 59 13.40 12.58 14.42
N PRO A 60 13.87 13.77 14.87
CA PRO A 60 14.30 14.83 13.96
C PRO A 60 15.34 14.33 12.95
N LEU A 61 15.43 15.01 11.81
CA LEU A 61 16.45 14.77 10.79
C LEU A 61 17.84 14.77 11.44
N ARG A 62 18.76 13.97 10.87
CA ARG A 62 20.12 13.79 11.39
C ARG A 62 21.20 14.05 10.34
N PHE A 63 20.80 14.57 9.18
CA PHE A 63 21.65 14.75 8.02
C PHE A 63 21.67 16.23 7.69
N ASP A 64 22.83 16.88 7.84
CA ASP A 64 23.02 18.32 7.73
C ASP A 64 22.37 18.93 6.47
N GLU A 65 22.45 18.21 5.34
CA GLU A 65 21.84 18.62 4.07
C GLU A 65 20.30 18.71 4.15
N LEU A 66 19.66 17.70 4.72
CA LEU A 66 18.20 17.66 4.87
C LEU A 66 17.74 18.59 5.99
N GLU A 67 18.52 18.74 7.06
CA GLU A 67 18.25 19.72 8.12
C GLU A 67 18.31 21.15 7.56
N ALA A 68 19.33 21.45 6.75
CA ALA A 68 19.46 22.74 6.08
C ALA A 68 18.32 22.98 5.08
N ALA A 69 17.90 21.95 4.34
CA ALA A 69 16.73 22.04 3.47
C ALA A 69 15.46 22.33 4.28
N ALA A 70 15.21 21.59 5.37
CA ALA A 70 14.03 21.76 6.22
C ALA A 70 13.97 23.13 6.93
N ALA A 71 15.12 23.74 7.21
CA ALA A 71 15.24 25.02 7.89
C ALA A 71 15.15 26.23 6.93
N ASN A 72 15.75 26.14 5.74
CA ASN A 72 15.93 27.28 4.84
C ASN A 72 14.95 27.27 3.65
N PHE A 73 14.28 26.15 3.38
CA PHE A 73 13.31 26.08 2.29
C PHE A 73 11.98 26.71 2.70
N HIS A 74 11.47 27.58 1.82
CA HIS A 74 10.15 28.19 1.94
C HIS A 74 9.27 27.66 0.81
N PRO A 75 8.36 26.70 1.07
CA PRO A 75 7.65 25.99 0.01
C PRO A 75 6.77 26.87 -0.89
N ASP A 76 6.32 28.03 -0.42
CA ASP A 76 5.50 28.99 -1.17
C ASP A 76 6.28 30.15 -1.80
N ALA A 77 7.60 30.24 -1.57
CA ALA A 77 8.42 31.36 -2.05
C ALA A 77 8.56 31.39 -3.58
N ASP A 78 8.57 30.22 -4.22
CA ASP A 78 8.56 30.10 -5.68
C ASP A 78 7.52 29.07 -6.12
N THR A 79 6.34 29.57 -6.48
CA THR A 79 5.25 28.73 -6.99
C THR A 79 5.54 28.14 -8.37
N SER A 80 6.55 28.65 -9.10
CA SER A 80 6.91 28.13 -10.42
C SER A 80 7.55 26.74 -10.35
N LEU A 81 7.99 26.31 -9.17
CA LEU A 81 8.55 24.98 -8.90
C LEU A 81 7.51 23.85 -9.00
N TYR A 82 6.22 24.19 -9.00
CA TYR A 82 5.11 23.24 -8.99
C TYR A 82 4.30 23.26 -10.29
N LYS A 83 3.75 22.11 -10.69
CA LYS A 83 2.92 21.93 -11.89
C LYS A 83 1.58 22.66 -11.78
N ASP A 84 1.04 22.74 -10.57
CA ASP A 84 -0.23 23.38 -10.23
C ASP A 84 -0.10 24.87 -9.86
N ASN A 85 1.07 25.48 -10.09
CA ASN A 85 1.39 26.85 -9.65
C ASN A 85 1.28 27.05 -8.12
N GLY A 86 1.60 26.01 -7.35
CA GLY A 86 1.74 26.07 -5.89
C GLY A 86 0.41 26.10 -5.14
N VAL A 87 -0.67 25.58 -5.73
CA VAL A 87 -1.99 25.51 -5.08
C VAL A 87 -1.96 24.51 -3.92
N ALA A 88 -1.47 23.30 -4.15
CA ALA A 88 -1.36 22.25 -3.13
C ALA A 88 -0.46 22.68 -1.96
N VAL A 89 0.68 23.28 -2.24
CA VAL A 89 1.63 23.68 -1.19
C VAL A 89 1.08 24.81 -0.32
N LYS A 90 0.39 25.79 -0.91
CA LYS A 90 -0.29 26.85 -0.16
C LYS A 90 -1.42 26.30 0.69
N HIS A 91 -2.14 25.29 0.21
CA HIS A 91 -3.19 24.65 0.99
C HIS A 91 -2.63 23.94 2.22
N LEU A 92 -1.59 23.12 2.05
CA LEU A 92 -0.94 22.43 3.18
C LEU A 92 -0.28 23.40 4.17
N LEU A 93 0.41 24.43 3.68
CA LEU A 93 1.00 25.46 4.54
C LEU A 93 -0.07 26.19 5.35
N LYS A 94 -1.21 26.49 4.75
CA LYS A 94 -2.32 27.12 5.48
C LYS A 94 -2.82 26.24 6.62
N GLU A 95 -3.06 24.95 6.38
CA GLU A 95 -3.52 24.04 7.44
C GLU A 95 -2.47 23.86 8.54
N LEU A 96 -1.17 23.91 8.18
CA LEU A 96 -0.06 23.91 9.13
C LEU A 96 -0.02 25.20 9.98
N GLU A 97 -0.13 26.38 9.36
CA GLU A 97 -0.14 27.69 10.02
C GLU A 97 -1.37 27.88 10.92
N ASP A 98 -2.53 27.36 10.49
CA ASP A 98 -3.77 27.35 11.27
C ASP A 98 -3.75 26.31 12.41
N HIS A 99 -2.66 25.55 12.57
CA HIS A 99 -2.49 24.48 13.57
C HIS A 99 -3.59 23.41 13.51
N ARG A 100 -3.98 23.00 12.29
CA ARG A 100 -5.07 22.05 12.03
C ARG A 100 -4.60 20.65 11.64
N LEU A 101 -3.29 20.44 11.54
CA LEU A 101 -2.70 19.13 11.24
C LEU A 101 -2.56 18.28 12.51
N LEU A 102 -2.52 16.96 12.32
CA LEU A 102 -2.28 15.97 13.35
C LEU A 102 -0.92 16.23 14.02
N GLU A 103 -0.91 16.11 15.34
CA GLU A 103 0.32 16.26 16.11
C GLU A 103 1.33 15.15 15.80
N LYS A 104 2.63 15.47 15.92
CA LYS A 104 3.69 14.47 15.89
C LYS A 104 3.57 13.54 17.09
N HIS A 105 4.14 12.34 16.99
CA HIS A 105 4.09 11.33 18.05
C HIS A 105 2.66 10.90 18.39
N HIS A 106 1.83 10.76 17.35
CA HIS A 106 0.47 10.24 17.42
C HIS A 106 0.27 9.13 16.38
N TRP A 107 -0.64 8.18 16.64
CA TRP A 107 -0.97 7.14 15.66
C TRP A 107 -1.66 7.75 14.43
N PHE A 108 -1.40 7.16 13.26
CA PHE A 108 -1.97 7.53 11.98
C PHE A 108 -2.71 6.34 11.39
N SER A 109 -3.93 6.54 10.90
CA SER A 109 -4.71 5.55 10.16
C SER A 109 -5.18 6.13 8.83
N LEU A 110 -4.88 5.42 7.74
CA LEU A 110 -5.38 5.76 6.41
C LEU A 110 -6.92 5.73 6.32
N PHE A 111 -7.60 4.99 7.18
CA PHE A 111 -9.07 4.94 7.18
C PHE A 111 -9.70 6.11 7.95
N ASN A 112 -8.95 6.82 8.79
CA ASN A 112 -9.44 8.07 9.38
C ASN A 112 -9.51 9.16 8.29
N THR A 113 -10.70 9.70 8.04
CA THR A 113 -10.91 10.65 6.93
C THR A 113 -10.05 11.90 7.04
N ARG A 114 -9.89 12.46 8.25
CA ARG A 114 -9.12 13.69 8.43
C ARG A 114 -7.62 13.45 8.32
N GLN A 115 -7.11 12.42 8.98
CA GLN A 115 -5.69 12.06 8.89
C GLN A 115 -5.30 11.68 7.45
N ARG A 116 -6.17 10.96 6.74
CA ARG A 116 -5.98 10.68 5.31
C ARG A 116 -5.94 11.97 4.50
N GLU A 117 -6.88 12.89 4.70
CA GLU A 117 -6.89 14.17 4.01
C GLU A 117 -5.56 14.90 4.17
N GLU A 118 -5.03 14.98 5.40
CA GLU A 118 -3.75 15.62 5.72
C GLU A 118 -2.55 14.93 5.05
N ALA A 119 -2.51 13.59 5.08
CA ALA A 119 -1.48 12.84 4.35
C ALA A 119 -1.57 13.08 2.83
N LEU A 120 -2.78 13.17 2.28
CA LEU A 120 -2.98 13.44 0.87
C LEU A 120 -2.62 14.87 0.46
N MET A 121 -2.76 15.86 1.35
CA MET A 121 -2.25 17.21 1.10
C MET A 121 -0.72 17.19 0.88
N LEU A 122 0.02 16.41 1.66
CA LEU A 122 1.47 16.24 1.45
C LEU A 122 1.77 15.46 0.17
N PHE A 123 1.04 14.39 -0.10
CA PHE A 123 1.14 13.65 -1.37
C PHE A 123 0.93 14.58 -2.58
N ASP A 124 -0.10 15.42 -2.55
CA ASP A 124 -0.42 16.37 -3.63
C ASP A 124 0.74 17.34 -3.88
N VAL A 125 1.39 17.85 -2.82
CA VAL A 125 2.59 18.69 -2.94
C VAL A 125 3.72 17.96 -3.66
N LEU A 126 4.00 16.71 -3.25
CA LEU A 126 5.09 15.92 -3.82
C LEU A 126 4.81 15.53 -5.28
N MET A 127 3.57 15.17 -5.63
CA MET A 127 3.16 14.86 -7.00
C MET A 127 3.26 16.06 -7.95
N ASN A 128 3.03 17.26 -7.42
CA ASN A 128 3.11 18.51 -8.17
C ASN A 128 4.52 19.10 -8.29
N CYS A 129 5.54 18.55 -7.63
CA CYS A 129 6.92 18.99 -7.79
C CYS A 129 7.42 18.76 -9.23
N LYS A 130 8.09 19.75 -9.84
CA LYS A 130 8.68 19.63 -11.19
C LYS A 130 10.06 18.98 -11.20
N THR A 131 10.84 19.17 -10.15
CA THR A 131 12.22 18.69 -10.05
C THR A 131 12.43 17.85 -8.79
N TRP A 132 13.43 16.98 -8.83
CA TRP A 132 13.85 16.17 -7.69
C TRP A 132 14.19 17.04 -6.47
N ASP A 133 14.99 18.09 -6.65
CA ASP A 133 15.40 18.99 -5.56
C ASP A 133 14.20 19.66 -4.88
N THR A 134 13.18 20.06 -5.67
CA THR A 134 11.94 20.61 -5.12
C THR A 134 11.23 19.57 -4.25
N ALA A 135 11.13 18.33 -4.72
CA ALA A 135 10.49 17.25 -3.96
C ALA A 135 11.24 16.94 -2.66
N VAL A 136 12.58 16.87 -2.70
CA VAL A 136 13.42 16.64 -1.52
C VAL A 136 13.29 17.77 -0.51
N ASN A 137 13.31 19.03 -0.96
CA ASN A 137 13.18 20.18 -0.06
C ASN A 137 11.80 20.24 0.61
N ASN A 138 10.72 19.94 -0.14
CA ASN A 138 9.38 19.82 0.44
C ASN A 138 9.32 18.64 1.43
N ALA A 139 9.83 17.47 1.06
CA ALA A 139 9.83 16.30 1.93
C ALA A 139 10.60 16.57 3.23
N ALA A 140 11.78 17.18 3.16
CA ALA A 140 12.57 17.55 4.34
C ALA A 140 11.83 18.59 5.21
N TYR A 141 11.23 19.61 4.60
CA TYR A 141 10.47 20.65 5.31
C TYR A 141 9.29 20.05 6.08
N PHE A 142 8.47 19.22 5.42
CA PHE A 142 7.27 18.65 6.04
C PHE A 142 7.57 17.51 6.99
N ARG A 143 8.65 16.73 6.80
CA ARG A 143 9.08 15.68 7.76
C ARG A 143 9.23 16.22 9.19
N GLU A 144 9.70 17.46 9.33
CA GLU A 144 9.87 18.07 10.66
C GLU A 144 8.55 18.58 11.27
N ARG A 145 7.51 18.78 10.45
CA ARG A 145 6.30 19.56 10.79
C ARG A 145 5.00 18.77 10.78
N VAL A 146 4.94 17.65 10.05
CA VAL A 146 3.76 16.77 9.99
C VAL A 146 3.97 15.50 10.82
N ASN A 147 2.88 14.79 11.10
CA ASN A 147 2.92 13.49 11.77
C ASN A 147 3.78 12.48 10.99
N GLU A 148 4.56 11.68 11.69
CA GLU A 148 5.49 10.72 11.07
C GLU A 148 4.80 9.63 10.24
N GLY A 149 3.59 9.21 10.60
CA GLY A 149 2.81 8.22 9.85
C GLY A 149 2.26 8.81 8.56
N GLU A 150 1.70 10.03 8.62
CA GLU A 150 1.25 10.77 7.44
C GLU A 150 2.41 11.03 6.47
N PHE A 151 3.57 11.44 7.00
CA PHE A 151 4.79 11.64 6.21
C PHE A 151 5.25 10.37 5.50
N VAL A 152 5.37 9.26 6.24
CA VAL A 152 5.82 7.98 5.66
C VAL A 152 4.84 7.53 4.58
N TYR A 153 3.53 7.59 4.85
CA TYR A 153 2.52 7.22 3.87
C TYR A 153 2.60 8.07 2.59
N ALA A 154 2.59 9.39 2.73
CA ALA A 154 2.63 10.32 1.61
C ALA A 154 3.91 10.19 0.78
N LEU A 155 5.06 9.99 1.43
CA LEU A 155 6.33 9.79 0.74
C LEU A 155 6.36 8.47 -0.04
N TYR A 156 5.87 7.37 0.54
CA TYR A 156 5.80 6.08 -0.16
C TYR A 156 4.89 6.17 -1.39
N ALA A 157 3.68 6.69 -1.22
CA ALA A 157 2.74 6.87 -2.33
C ALA A 157 3.32 7.78 -3.42
N ALA A 158 3.93 8.91 -3.05
CA ALA A 158 4.53 9.83 -4.02
C ALA A 158 5.71 9.22 -4.78
N VAL A 159 6.55 8.41 -4.14
CA VAL A 159 7.66 7.70 -4.81
C VAL A 159 7.14 6.64 -5.78
N ILE A 160 6.06 5.93 -5.43
CA ILE A 160 5.45 4.93 -6.31
C ILE A 160 4.82 5.58 -7.56
N HIS A 161 4.11 6.68 -7.38
CA HIS A 161 3.25 7.27 -8.41
C HIS A 161 3.90 8.40 -9.23
N SER A 162 4.95 9.04 -8.73
CA SER A 162 5.61 10.14 -9.43
C SER A 162 6.71 9.63 -10.36
N ASN A 163 6.84 10.25 -11.53
CA ASN A 163 8.01 10.05 -12.41
C ASN A 163 9.34 10.39 -11.69
N LEU A 164 9.30 11.28 -10.69
CA LEU A 164 10.47 11.60 -9.85
C LEU A 164 10.84 10.46 -8.89
N GLY A 165 10.01 9.44 -8.72
CA GLY A 165 10.30 8.25 -7.93
C GLY A 165 10.79 7.05 -8.76
N GLU A 166 10.77 7.16 -10.10
CA GLU A 166 11.13 6.05 -11.00
C GLU A 166 12.54 5.53 -10.70
N GLY A 167 12.63 4.20 -10.57
CA GLY A 167 13.87 3.47 -10.27
C GLY A 167 14.24 3.39 -8.80
N ILE A 168 13.56 4.11 -7.90
CA ILE A 168 13.82 4.08 -6.47
C ILE A 168 13.18 2.84 -5.85
N VAL A 169 13.95 2.14 -5.02
CA VAL A 169 13.49 1.01 -4.21
C VAL A 169 13.16 1.52 -2.82
N LEU A 170 11.88 1.47 -2.45
CA LEU A 170 11.46 1.85 -1.10
C LEU A 170 11.96 0.83 -0.07
N PRO A 171 12.49 1.28 1.09
CA PRO A 171 12.78 0.39 2.20
C PRO A 171 11.51 -0.37 2.62
N PRO A 172 11.63 -1.60 3.14
CA PRO A 172 10.47 -2.30 3.66
C PRO A 172 9.92 -1.59 4.90
N LEU A 173 8.58 -1.47 4.99
CA LEU A 173 7.93 -0.79 6.12
C LEU A 173 8.23 -1.44 7.48
N TYR A 174 8.49 -2.75 7.53
CA TYR A 174 8.91 -3.41 8.78
C TYR A 174 10.27 -2.92 9.33
N GLU A 175 11.08 -2.21 8.54
CA GLU A 175 12.31 -1.54 9.01
C GLU A 175 12.07 -0.06 9.35
N VAL A 176 11.11 0.58 8.67
CA VAL A 176 10.78 2.01 8.87
C VAL A 176 9.87 2.20 10.09
N THR A 177 8.83 1.39 10.21
CA THR A 177 7.81 1.40 11.28
C THR A 177 7.72 0.03 11.96
N PRO A 178 8.80 -0.47 12.62
CA PRO A 178 8.88 -1.84 13.12
C PRO A 178 7.79 -2.23 14.13
N HIS A 179 7.22 -1.26 14.85
CA HIS A 179 6.08 -1.43 15.77
C HIS A 179 4.86 -2.07 15.13
N MET A 180 4.65 -1.87 13.83
CA MET A 180 3.50 -2.39 13.10
C MET A 180 3.66 -3.87 12.70
N PHE A 181 4.89 -4.39 12.74
CA PHE A 181 5.26 -5.73 12.28
C PHE A 181 5.89 -6.61 13.38
N THR A 182 6.09 -6.05 14.58
CA THR A 182 6.81 -6.71 15.67
C THR A 182 5.96 -6.75 16.93
N ASN A 183 5.88 -7.93 17.57
CA ASN A 183 5.12 -8.09 18.82
C ASN A 183 5.68 -7.22 19.97
N SER A 184 4.81 -6.85 20.91
CA SER A 184 5.12 -5.99 22.06
C SER A 184 6.29 -6.54 22.88
N GLU A 185 6.39 -7.87 23.04
CA GLU A 185 7.47 -8.50 23.79
C GLU A 185 8.85 -8.22 23.17
N VAL A 186 8.99 -8.40 21.86
CA VAL A 186 10.24 -8.15 21.14
C VAL A 186 10.56 -6.65 21.11
N ILE A 187 9.55 -5.78 20.97
CA ILE A 187 9.74 -4.32 21.10
C ILE A 187 10.30 -3.95 22.49
N GLN A 188 9.76 -4.53 23.57
CA GLN A 188 10.27 -4.27 24.93
C GLN A 188 11.71 -4.77 25.13
N LYS A 189 12.06 -5.92 24.54
CA LYS A 189 13.45 -6.42 24.52
C LYS A 189 14.37 -5.47 23.76
N ALA A 190 13.92 -4.93 22.61
CA ALA A 190 14.67 -3.95 21.84
C ALA A 190 14.87 -2.63 22.62
N TYR A 191 13.85 -2.15 23.33
CA TYR A 191 13.97 -1.00 24.24
C TYR A 191 14.97 -1.26 25.36
N THR A 192 14.94 -2.45 25.97
CA THR A 192 15.91 -2.85 27.00
C THR A 192 17.34 -2.87 26.47
N ALA A 193 17.57 -3.42 25.27
CA ALA A 193 18.88 -3.38 24.62
C ALA A 193 19.36 -1.95 24.35
N LYS A 194 18.45 -1.06 23.92
CA LYS A 194 18.78 0.35 23.72
C LYS A 194 19.14 1.06 25.02
N MET A 195 18.40 0.82 26.10
CA MET A 195 18.62 1.39 27.43
C MET A 195 19.90 0.89 28.11
N THR A 196 20.30 -0.35 27.84
CA THR A 196 21.53 -0.97 28.36
C THR A 196 22.72 -0.86 27.39
N GLN A 197 22.53 -0.20 26.24
CA GLN A 197 23.50 -0.07 25.15
C GLN A 197 24.13 -1.40 24.73
N THR A 198 23.38 -2.50 24.85
CA THR A 198 23.83 -3.85 24.52
C THR A 198 23.14 -4.31 23.25
N PRO A 199 23.88 -4.52 22.14
CA PRO A 199 23.30 -5.10 20.93
C PRO A 199 22.70 -6.47 21.22
N GLY A 200 21.51 -6.72 20.68
CA GLY A 200 20.78 -7.98 20.88
C GLY A 200 20.19 -8.50 19.58
N LYS A 201 19.98 -9.82 19.53
CA LYS A 201 19.16 -10.49 18.52
C LYS A 201 18.04 -11.20 19.26
N PHE A 202 16.80 -10.87 18.91
CA PHE A 202 15.62 -11.37 19.62
C PHE A 202 14.84 -12.29 18.70
N ARG A 203 14.47 -13.46 19.22
CA ARG A 203 13.55 -14.36 18.54
C ARG A 203 12.13 -13.87 18.78
N MET A 204 11.38 -13.69 17.70
CA MET A 204 9.94 -13.44 17.73
C MET A 204 9.21 -14.77 17.60
N GLU A 205 8.11 -14.91 18.34
CA GLU A 205 7.18 -16.03 18.26
C GLU A 205 5.80 -15.46 17.88
N PHE A 206 5.04 -16.27 17.13
CA PHE A 206 3.69 -15.88 16.67
C PHE A 206 2.72 -15.75 17.84
N THR A 207 1.68 -14.94 17.65
CA THR A 207 0.71 -14.68 18.71
C THR A 207 -0.17 -15.89 19.04
N GLY A 208 -0.95 -15.78 20.11
CA GLY A 208 -1.87 -16.83 20.55
C GLY A 208 -1.20 -17.97 21.32
N SER A 209 -1.91 -19.09 21.42
CA SER A 209 -1.44 -20.30 22.12
C SER A 209 -1.85 -21.56 21.35
N GLN A 210 -1.20 -22.69 21.63
CA GLN A 210 -1.49 -23.96 20.94
C GLN A 210 -2.92 -24.46 21.17
N LYS A 211 -3.63 -23.90 22.17
CA LYS A 211 -5.05 -24.18 22.42
C LYS A 211 -5.98 -23.50 21.41
N ASN A 212 -5.54 -22.40 20.80
CA ASN A 212 -6.26 -21.74 19.72
C ASN A 212 -5.86 -22.40 18.38
N PRO A 213 -6.78 -23.09 17.68
CA PRO A 213 -6.50 -23.67 16.37
C PRO A 213 -6.00 -22.65 15.34
N GLU A 214 -6.46 -21.40 15.40
CA GLU A 214 -6.06 -20.33 14.48
C GLU A 214 -4.59 -19.92 14.65
N GLN A 215 -3.94 -20.27 15.77
CA GLN A 215 -2.48 -20.09 15.89
C GLN A 215 -1.72 -20.91 14.83
N ARG A 216 -2.27 -22.06 14.40
CA ARG A 216 -1.57 -22.96 13.46
C ARG A 216 -1.26 -22.28 12.14
N VAL A 217 -2.07 -21.30 11.73
CA VAL A 217 -1.91 -20.53 10.50
C VAL A 217 -1.44 -19.10 10.75
N ALA A 218 -1.04 -18.75 11.98
CA ALA A 218 -0.51 -17.43 12.30
C ALA A 218 0.73 -17.07 11.48
N TYR A 219 1.53 -18.07 11.07
CA TYR A 219 2.68 -17.86 10.18
C TYR A 219 2.31 -17.27 8.81
N PHE A 220 1.05 -17.35 8.39
CA PHE A 220 0.59 -16.73 7.15
C PHE A 220 0.22 -15.25 7.38
N GLY A 221 -0.65 -14.99 8.34
CA GLY A 221 -1.18 -13.65 8.61
C GLY A 221 -0.20 -12.72 9.33
N GLU A 222 0.75 -13.27 10.09
CA GLU A 222 1.80 -12.52 10.80
C GLU A 222 3.14 -12.50 10.04
N ASP A 223 3.21 -13.10 8.85
CA ASP A 223 4.40 -13.00 8.01
C ASP A 223 4.63 -11.55 7.56
N ILE A 224 5.84 -11.04 7.80
CA ILE A 224 6.17 -9.65 7.46
C ILE A 224 6.12 -9.40 5.95
N GLY A 225 6.41 -10.40 5.12
CA GLY A 225 6.36 -10.31 3.66
C GLY A 225 4.93 -10.24 3.14
N MET A 226 4.02 -11.04 3.71
CA MET A 226 2.59 -11.01 3.38
C MET A 226 1.97 -9.66 3.75
N ASN A 227 2.33 -9.13 4.93
CA ASN A 227 1.87 -7.81 5.39
C ASN A 227 2.41 -6.68 4.50
N VAL A 228 3.70 -6.74 4.10
CA VAL A 228 4.27 -5.79 3.13
C VAL A 228 3.62 -5.91 1.75
N HIS A 229 3.31 -7.12 1.29
CA HIS A 229 2.61 -7.33 0.02
C HIS A 229 1.25 -6.62 0.01
N HIS A 230 0.47 -6.78 1.08
CA HIS A 230 -0.86 -6.17 1.20
C HIS A 230 -0.81 -4.64 1.21
N VAL A 231 0.04 -4.03 2.05
CA VAL A 231 0.16 -2.56 2.09
C VAL A 231 0.71 -2.00 0.78
N THR A 232 1.64 -2.70 0.12
CA THR A 232 2.18 -2.28 -1.18
C THR A 232 1.09 -2.32 -2.25
N TRP A 233 0.22 -3.34 -2.27
CA TRP A 233 -0.92 -3.38 -3.19
C TRP A 233 -1.83 -2.16 -3.01
N HIS A 234 -2.11 -1.76 -1.78
CA HIS A 234 -2.90 -0.54 -1.48
C HIS A 234 -2.16 0.78 -1.76
N LEU A 235 -0.83 0.76 -1.82
CA LEU A 235 -0.03 1.90 -2.26
C LEU A 235 0.03 1.99 -3.79
N ASP A 236 0.02 0.86 -4.51
CA ASP A 236 -0.03 0.82 -5.98
C ASP A 236 -1.43 1.15 -6.51
N PHE A 237 -2.47 0.71 -5.79
CA PHE A 237 -3.87 0.87 -6.15
C PHE A 237 -4.68 1.54 -5.02
N PRO A 238 -4.38 2.80 -4.65
CA PRO A 238 -5.07 3.44 -3.54
C PRO A 238 -6.53 3.74 -3.87
N PHE A 239 -7.43 3.44 -2.92
CA PHE A 239 -8.86 3.72 -3.06
C PHE A 239 -9.17 5.22 -3.24
N TRP A 240 -8.27 6.11 -2.78
CA TRP A 240 -8.41 7.56 -2.90
C TRP A 240 -7.82 8.13 -4.20
N TRP A 241 -7.33 7.28 -5.12
CA TRP A 241 -6.73 7.75 -6.37
C TRP A 241 -7.71 8.53 -7.24
N ASN A 242 -7.23 9.60 -7.86
CA ASN A 242 -7.96 10.38 -8.85
C ASN A 242 -7.10 10.53 -10.11
N ASP A 243 -7.67 10.29 -11.28
CA ASP A 243 -6.96 10.41 -12.57
C ASP A 243 -6.38 11.81 -12.82
N ALA A 244 -6.88 12.83 -12.12
CA ALA A 244 -6.29 14.17 -12.08
C ALA A 244 -4.82 14.18 -11.64
N TYR A 245 -4.33 13.13 -10.98
CA TYR A 245 -2.92 12.95 -10.62
C TYR A 245 -2.02 12.60 -11.81
N GLY A 246 -2.59 12.32 -12.98
CA GLY A 246 -1.87 12.30 -14.25
C GLY A 246 -2.08 11.04 -15.09
N TYR A 247 -2.68 9.98 -14.52
CA TYR A 247 -2.98 8.76 -15.25
C TYR A 247 -4.09 7.93 -14.58
N HIS A 248 -4.69 7.07 -15.38
CA HIS A 248 -5.72 6.12 -14.95
C HIS A 248 -5.11 4.80 -14.48
N LEU A 249 -5.58 4.29 -13.35
CA LEU A 249 -5.27 2.94 -12.86
C LEU A 249 -6.17 1.91 -13.55
N ASP A 250 -5.66 1.31 -14.62
CA ASP A 250 -6.39 0.35 -15.46
C ASP A 250 -6.87 -0.88 -14.65
N ARG A 251 -8.17 -1.20 -14.78
CA ARG A 251 -8.83 -2.36 -14.15
C ARG A 251 -8.63 -2.45 -12.63
N LYS A 252 -8.49 -1.30 -11.95
CA LYS A 252 -8.23 -1.23 -10.50
C LYS A 252 -9.27 -1.98 -9.68
N GLY A 253 -10.55 -1.82 -9.98
CA GLY A 253 -11.65 -2.48 -9.26
C GLY A 253 -11.65 -4.00 -9.47
N GLU A 254 -11.31 -4.47 -10.66
CA GLU A 254 -11.15 -5.90 -10.93
C GLU A 254 -9.91 -6.47 -10.21
N LEU A 255 -8.79 -5.73 -10.22
CA LEU A 255 -7.59 -6.10 -9.49
C LEU A 255 -7.82 -6.12 -7.97
N PHE A 256 -8.66 -5.22 -7.44
CA PHE A 256 -9.11 -5.24 -6.06
C PHE A 256 -9.80 -6.57 -5.75
N PHE A 257 -10.78 -6.96 -6.55
CA PHE A 257 -11.45 -8.26 -6.42
C PHE A 257 -10.43 -9.41 -6.47
N TRP A 258 -9.59 -9.42 -7.50
CA TRP A 258 -8.68 -10.53 -7.77
C TRP A 258 -7.62 -10.71 -6.68
N ALA A 259 -7.00 -9.62 -6.22
CA ALA A 259 -5.97 -9.67 -5.18
C ALA A 259 -6.53 -10.23 -3.86
N HIS A 260 -7.68 -9.73 -3.41
CA HIS A 260 -8.32 -10.19 -2.18
C HIS A 260 -8.87 -11.61 -2.29
N HIS A 261 -9.40 -11.98 -3.47
CA HIS A 261 -9.82 -13.36 -3.75
C HIS A 261 -8.64 -14.33 -3.67
N GLN A 262 -7.51 -14.01 -4.31
CA GLN A 262 -6.31 -14.85 -4.30
C GLN A 262 -5.70 -14.97 -2.89
N LEU A 263 -5.70 -13.89 -2.11
CA LEU A 263 -5.27 -13.91 -0.70
C LEU A 263 -6.15 -14.85 0.14
N THR A 264 -7.46 -14.80 -0.05
CA THR A 264 -8.42 -15.68 0.65
C THR A 264 -8.19 -17.15 0.26
N ALA A 265 -8.11 -17.44 -1.04
CA ALA A 265 -7.87 -18.79 -1.54
C ALA A 265 -6.54 -19.37 -1.05
N ARG A 266 -5.49 -18.53 -1.01
CA ARG A 266 -4.18 -18.90 -0.47
C ARG A 266 -4.27 -19.21 1.02
N PHE A 267 -4.97 -18.39 1.80
CA PHE A 267 -5.15 -18.66 3.22
C PHE A 267 -5.90 -19.97 3.48
N ASP A 268 -6.98 -20.23 2.75
CA ASP A 268 -7.72 -21.49 2.85
C ASP A 268 -6.85 -22.71 2.52
N ALA A 269 -5.88 -22.57 1.61
CA ALA A 269 -4.90 -23.62 1.36
C ALA A 269 -4.02 -23.89 2.60
N GLU A 270 -3.56 -22.84 3.30
CA GLU A 270 -2.82 -22.98 4.56
C GLU A 270 -3.68 -23.61 5.67
N ARG A 271 -4.96 -23.24 5.74
CA ARG A 271 -5.93 -23.85 6.68
C ARG A 271 -6.07 -25.34 6.43
N LEU A 272 -6.26 -25.74 5.18
CA LEU A 272 -6.36 -27.14 4.78
C LEU A 272 -5.08 -27.91 5.12
N SER A 273 -3.89 -27.33 4.87
CA SER A 273 -2.62 -27.92 5.26
C SER A 273 -2.47 -28.12 6.78
N ASN A 274 -3.17 -27.33 7.58
CA ASN A 274 -3.15 -27.40 9.05
C ASN A 274 -4.39 -28.09 9.64
N ASN A 275 -5.16 -28.80 8.81
CA ASN A 275 -6.37 -29.53 9.18
C ASN A 275 -7.41 -28.63 9.89
N LEU A 276 -7.57 -27.42 9.34
CA LEU A 276 -8.63 -26.48 9.67
C LEU A 276 -9.65 -26.44 8.53
N ASP A 277 -10.91 -26.22 8.88
CA ASP A 277 -11.95 -25.96 7.89
C ASP A 277 -11.67 -24.62 7.19
N VAL A 278 -12.17 -24.46 5.96
CA VAL A 278 -12.14 -23.17 5.25
C VAL A 278 -12.82 -22.07 6.07
N VAL A 279 -12.47 -20.81 5.81
CA VAL A 279 -13.06 -19.68 6.55
C VAL A 279 -14.58 -19.61 6.37
N ASP A 280 -15.27 -19.17 7.42
CA ASP A 280 -16.69 -18.86 7.35
C ASP A 280 -16.86 -17.39 6.92
N GLU A 281 -17.95 -17.11 6.22
CA GLU A 281 -18.25 -15.75 5.78
C GLU A 281 -18.67 -14.88 6.95
N LEU A 282 -18.35 -13.60 6.90
CA LEU A 282 -18.84 -12.65 7.89
C LEU A 282 -20.32 -12.32 7.66
N TYR A 283 -21.08 -12.18 8.75
CA TYR A 283 -22.47 -11.72 8.71
C TYR A 283 -22.68 -10.63 9.74
N TRP A 284 -23.26 -9.50 9.33
CA TRP A 284 -23.51 -8.34 10.21
C TRP A 284 -24.47 -8.63 11.37
N ASP A 285 -25.33 -9.65 11.23
CA ASP A 285 -26.32 -10.07 12.20
C ASP A 285 -25.88 -11.26 13.06
N LYS A 286 -24.69 -11.83 12.81
CA LYS A 286 -24.12 -12.94 13.59
C LYS A 286 -22.89 -12.51 14.40
N PRO A 287 -22.59 -13.23 15.49
CA PRO A 287 -21.33 -13.03 16.21
C PRO A 287 -20.12 -13.41 15.34
N ILE A 288 -19.05 -12.65 15.49
CA ILE A 288 -17.71 -12.94 14.98
C ILE A 288 -17.13 -14.05 15.85
N ARG A 289 -17.07 -15.28 15.34
CA ARG A 289 -16.71 -16.45 16.16
C ARG A 289 -15.30 -16.35 16.73
N GLU A 290 -14.33 -16.06 15.87
CA GLU A 290 -12.92 -15.95 16.24
C GLU A 290 -12.59 -14.52 16.69
N GLY A 291 -12.09 -14.39 17.91
CA GLY A 291 -11.49 -13.17 18.41
C GLY A 291 -10.04 -13.03 17.99
N PHE A 292 -9.41 -11.92 18.37
CA PHE A 292 -8.00 -11.69 18.13
C PHE A 292 -7.36 -10.80 19.19
N ALA A 293 -6.22 -11.24 19.73
CA ALA A 293 -5.37 -10.48 20.64
C ALA A 293 -4.03 -10.17 19.94
N PRO A 294 -3.84 -8.95 19.42
CA PRO A 294 -2.72 -8.66 18.52
C PRO A 294 -1.32 -8.75 19.14
N HIS A 295 -1.22 -8.57 20.47
CA HIS A 295 0.03 -8.51 21.24
C HIS A 295 1.08 -7.60 20.57
N THR A 296 0.63 -6.49 19.99
CA THR A 296 1.44 -5.47 19.32
C THR A 296 1.13 -4.11 19.94
N THR A 297 2.04 -3.15 19.80
CA THR A 297 1.89 -1.81 20.37
C THR A 297 2.28 -0.75 19.35
N TYR A 298 1.56 0.35 19.30
CA TYR A 298 1.98 1.52 18.54
C TYR A 298 3.26 2.08 19.13
N ARG A 299 4.06 2.73 18.28
CA ARG A 299 5.15 3.57 18.79
C ARG A 299 4.61 4.66 19.71
N TYR A 300 3.51 5.29 19.30
CA TYR A 300 2.74 6.27 20.06
C TYR A 300 1.25 6.00 19.84
N GLY A 301 0.50 5.76 20.92
CA GLY A 301 -0.93 5.38 20.86
C GLY A 301 -1.33 4.24 21.80
N GLY A 302 -0.35 3.49 22.33
CA GLY A 302 -0.59 2.40 23.27
C GLY A 302 -0.70 1.03 22.59
N GLU A 303 -1.21 0.04 23.33
CA GLU A 303 -1.35 -1.32 22.82
C GLU A 303 -2.53 -1.44 21.86
N PHE A 304 -2.38 -2.29 20.84
CA PHE A 304 -3.49 -2.56 19.94
C PHE A 304 -4.63 -3.26 20.71
N PRO A 305 -5.89 -2.84 20.49
CA PRO A 305 -7.03 -3.42 21.17
C PRO A 305 -7.26 -4.89 20.78
N THR A 306 -7.77 -5.66 21.74
CA THR A 306 -8.14 -7.08 21.60
C THR A 306 -9.63 -7.22 21.38
N ARG A 307 -10.03 -8.06 20.42
CA ARG A 307 -11.43 -8.46 20.21
C ARG A 307 -11.67 -9.84 20.84
N PRO A 308 -12.67 -10.00 21.72
CA PRO A 308 -13.00 -11.30 22.28
C PRO A 308 -13.71 -12.21 21.26
N ASP A 309 -13.63 -13.52 21.48
CA ASP A 309 -14.40 -14.51 20.71
C ASP A 309 -15.91 -14.25 20.83
N ASN A 310 -16.65 -14.57 19.77
CA ASN A 310 -18.11 -14.38 19.68
C ASN A 310 -18.56 -12.93 19.93
N ALA A 311 -17.71 -11.94 19.63
CA ALA A 311 -18.08 -10.54 19.65
C ALA A 311 -19.22 -10.28 18.67
N LYS A 312 -20.21 -9.48 19.07
CA LYS A 312 -21.29 -9.06 18.19
C LYS A 312 -20.93 -7.72 17.58
N PHE A 313 -21.40 -7.47 16.37
CA PHE A 313 -21.30 -6.15 15.78
C PHE A 313 -22.12 -5.14 16.56
N GLU A 314 -21.45 -4.09 16.98
CA GLU A 314 -22.02 -2.88 17.56
C GLU A 314 -21.78 -1.68 16.64
N ASP A 315 -22.69 -0.71 16.69
CA ASP A 315 -22.56 0.55 15.97
C ASP A 315 -21.30 1.30 16.47
N VAL A 316 -20.55 1.88 15.53
CA VAL A 316 -19.35 2.65 15.86
C VAL A 316 -19.67 4.14 15.80
N ASP A 317 -19.65 4.77 16.96
CA ASP A 317 -20.14 6.14 17.15
C ASP A 317 -19.41 7.13 16.24
N GLY A 318 -20.18 7.96 15.53
CA GLY A 318 -19.64 8.98 14.63
C GLY A 318 -19.01 8.46 13.33
N ILE A 319 -19.00 7.13 13.11
CA ILE A 319 -18.37 6.54 11.92
C ILE A 319 -19.37 5.75 11.09
N ILE A 320 -19.91 4.63 11.60
CA ILE A 320 -20.74 3.72 10.82
C ILE A 320 -21.64 2.87 11.71
N ARG A 321 -22.88 2.65 11.29
CA ARG A 321 -23.83 1.75 11.97
C ARG A 321 -23.89 0.41 11.26
N VAL A 322 -24.14 -0.65 12.01
CA VAL A 322 -24.33 -2.02 11.48
C VAL A 322 -25.47 -2.03 10.44
N ARG A 323 -26.54 -1.27 10.71
CA ARG A 323 -27.65 -1.11 9.76
C ARG A 323 -27.21 -0.54 8.41
N ASP A 324 -26.30 0.43 8.43
CA ASP A 324 -25.82 1.07 7.20
C ASP A 324 -25.01 0.06 6.38
N MET A 325 -24.20 -0.79 7.02
CA MET A 325 -23.48 -1.89 6.36
C MET A 325 -24.42 -2.88 5.65
N ILE A 326 -25.51 -3.28 6.31
CA ILE A 326 -26.54 -4.15 5.72
C ILE A 326 -27.21 -3.49 4.50
N ILE A 327 -27.50 -2.19 4.59
CA ILE A 327 -28.10 -1.43 3.49
C ILE A 327 -27.14 -1.32 2.30
N HIS A 328 -25.87 -0.99 2.53
CA HIS A 328 -24.85 -0.92 1.49
C HIS A 328 -24.69 -2.26 0.79
N GLU A 329 -24.59 -3.36 1.56
CA GLU A 329 -24.55 -4.71 1.01
C GLU A 329 -25.78 -5.03 0.15
N THR A 330 -26.99 -4.68 0.63
CA THR A 330 -28.25 -4.94 -0.10
C THR A 330 -28.27 -4.17 -1.42
N ARG A 331 -27.87 -2.89 -1.42
CA ARG A 331 -27.81 -2.06 -2.64
C ARG A 331 -26.85 -2.62 -3.69
N ILE A 332 -25.70 -3.12 -3.25
CA ILE A 332 -24.72 -3.74 -4.15
C ILE A 332 -25.30 -5.05 -4.72
N ARG A 333 -25.91 -5.89 -3.89
CA ARG A 333 -26.59 -7.12 -4.34
C ARG A 333 -27.71 -6.83 -5.33
N ASP A 334 -28.50 -5.78 -5.09
CA ASP A 334 -29.58 -5.35 -5.98
C ASP A 334 -29.04 -4.87 -7.33
N ALA A 335 -27.92 -4.12 -7.36
CA ALA A 335 -27.27 -3.70 -8.60
C ALA A 335 -26.79 -4.91 -9.42
N ILE A 336 -26.17 -5.89 -8.76
CA ILE A 336 -25.75 -7.16 -9.38
C ILE A 336 -26.96 -7.90 -9.97
N ALA A 337 -28.04 -8.05 -9.19
CA ALA A 337 -29.24 -8.76 -9.64
C ALA A 337 -29.96 -8.05 -10.80
N GLN A 338 -29.99 -6.72 -10.79
CA GLN A 338 -30.55 -5.91 -11.88
C GLN A 338 -29.66 -5.95 -13.13
N GLY A 339 -28.35 -6.14 -12.94
CA GLY A 339 -27.33 -6.11 -13.99
C GLY A 339 -26.94 -4.68 -14.40
N TYR A 340 -27.18 -3.69 -13.55
CA TYR A 340 -26.67 -2.34 -13.74
C TYR A 340 -26.43 -1.61 -12.41
N ILE A 341 -25.47 -0.70 -12.40
CA ILE A 341 -25.19 0.25 -11.32
C ILE A 341 -25.93 1.56 -11.62
N THR A 342 -26.39 2.26 -10.59
CA THR A 342 -27.06 3.58 -10.72
C THR A 342 -26.09 4.67 -10.29
N ALA A 343 -25.64 5.47 -11.25
CA ALA A 343 -24.77 6.63 -11.01
C ALA A 343 -25.50 7.75 -10.24
N ALA A 344 -24.76 8.74 -9.73
CA ALA A 344 -25.32 9.82 -8.92
C ALA A 344 -26.37 10.68 -9.64
N ASP A 345 -26.30 10.77 -10.97
CA ASP A 345 -27.26 11.47 -11.83
C ASP A 345 -28.49 10.61 -12.21
N GLY A 346 -28.52 9.35 -11.77
CA GLY A 346 -29.57 8.37 -12.10
C GLY A 346 -29.29 7.56 -13.37
N THR A 347 -28.18 7.80 -14.06
CA THR A 347 -27.76 7.02 -15.23
C THR A 347 -27.49 5.57 -14.83
N LYS A 348 -27.91 4.63 -15.69
CA LYS A 348 -27.67 3.19 -15.49
C LYS A 348 -26.41 2.77 -16.23
N ILE A 349 -25.43 2.28 -15.48
CA ILE A 349 -24.18 1.72 -15.98
C ILE A 349 -24.38 0.21 -16.07
N ASP A 350 -24.40 -0.34 -17.28
CA ASP A 350 -24.53 -1.78 -17.49
C ASP A 350 -23.30 -2.52 -16.95
N ILE A 351 -23.52 -3.62 -16.24
CA ILE A 351 -22.47 -4.48 -15.70
C ILE A 351 -22.55 -5.93 -16.23
N ARG A 352 -23.45 -6.21 -17.19
CA ARG A 352 -23.49 -7.49 -17.92
C ARG A 352 -22.51 -7.51 -19.10
N ASN A 353 -21.28 -7.06 -18.86
CA ASN A 353 -20.22 -6.95 -19.84
C ASN A 353 -18.85 -7.19 -19.18
N SER A 354 -17.77 -7.09 -19.95
CA SER A 354 -16.40 -7.35 -19.47
C SER A 354 -15.89 -6.34 -18.44
N GLU A 355 -16.45 -5.13 -18.37
CA GLU A 355 -16.05 -4.07 -17.45
C GLU A 355 -16.88 -4.09 -16.14
N GLY A 356 -17.94 -4.89 -16.09
CA GLY A 356 -18.86 -4.95 -14.95
C GLY A 356 -18.17 -5.31 -13.63
N ILE A 357 -17.17 -6.20 -13.65
CA ILE A 357 -16.42 -6.57 -12.44
C ILE A 357 -15.56 -5.41 -11.92
N ASP A 358 -15.03 -4.57 -12.82
CA ASP A 358 -14.23 -3.41 -12.45
C ASP A 358 -15.10 -2.37 -11.73
N HIS A 359 -16.25 -2.04 -12.32
CA HIS A 359 -17.22 -1.15 -11.69
C HIS A 359 -17.78 -1.69 -10.36
N LEU A 360 -17.94 -3.01 -10.24
CA LEU A 360 -18.32 -3.63 -8.97
C LEU A 360 -17.23 -3.48 -7.91
N GLY A 361 -15.97 -3.68 -8.27
CA GLY A 361 -14.83 -3.42 -7.38
C GLY A 361 -14.81 -1.98 -6.88
N ASP A 362 -15.06 -1.00 -7.77
CA ASP A 362 -15.07 0.42 -7.43
C ASP A 362 -16.18 0.81 -6.44
N ILE A 363 -17.37 0.22 -6.52
CA ILE A 363 -18.45 0.51 -5.55
C ILE A 363 -18.33 -0.30 -4.25
N ILE A 364 -17.64 -1.45 -4.27
CA ILE A 364 -17.49 -2.32 -3.10
C ILE A 364 -16.36 -1.83 -2.19
N GLU A 365 -15.22 -1.42 -2.77
CA GLU A 365 -14.03 -0.99 -2.03
C GLU A 365 -14.37 0.11 -0.99
N SER A 366 -15.05 1.23 -1.30
CA SER A 366 -15.26 1.88 -2.57
C SER A 366 -14.11 2.84 -2.88
N SER A 367 -13.79 3.02 -4.16
CA SER A 367 -12.78 3.97 -4.62
C SER A 367 -13.38 5.32 -5.02
N LEU A 368 -12.55 6.32 -5.34
CA LEU A 368 -13.02 7.56 -5.98
C LEU A 368 -13.56 7.34 -7.40
N TYR A 369 -13.32 6.18 -8.03
CA TYR A 369 -13.95 5.82 -9.30
C TYR A 369 -15.40 5.35 -9.12
N SER A 370 -15.86 5.14 -7.88
CA SER A 370 -17.25 4.80 -7.61
C SER A 370 -18.20 5.86 -8.21
N PRO A 371 -19.10 5.49 -9.13
CA PRO A 371 -20.00 6.44 -9.78
C PRO A 371 -21.08 7.00 -8.83
N ASN A 372 -21.24 6.41 -7.64
CA ASN A 372 -22.24 6.83 -6.66
C ASN A 372 -21.89 6.36 -5.23
N ALA A 373 -20.77 6.83 -4.68
CA ALA A 373 -20.36 6.50 -3.31
C ALA A 373 -21.40 6.90 -2.24
N GLN A 374 -22.22 7.93 -2.49
CA GLN A 374 -23.31 8.31 -1.58
C GLN A 374 -24.39 7.22 -1.46
N TYR A 375 -24.68 6.52 -2.55
CA TYR A 375 -25.67 5.44 -2.57
C TYR A 375 -25.06 4.10 -2.15
N TYR A 376 -23.93 3.70 -2.73
CA TYR A 376 -23.34 2.39 -2.46
C TYR A 376 -22.51 2.34 -1.17
N GLY A 377 -22.08 3.49 -0.65
CA GLY A 377 -21.20 3.57 0.51
C GLY A 377 -19.78 3.11 0.18
N ALA A 378 -19.02 2.79 1.23
CA ALA A 378 -17.68 2.22 1.14
C ALA A 378 -17.65 0.90 1.90
N LEU A 379 -18.32 -0.13 1.38
CA LEU A 379 -18.63 -1.35 2.14
C LEU A 379 -17.38 -2.01 2.71
N HIS A 380 -16.37 -2.29 1.89
CA HIS A 380 -15.14 -2.93 2.35
C HIS A 380 -14.35 -2.03 3.32
N ASN A 381 -14.10 -0.77 2.96
CA ASN A 381 -13.33 0.15 3.81
C ASN A 381 -14.02 0.40 5.16
N SER A 382 -15.36 0.49 5.17
CA SER A 382 -16.14 0.61 6.41
C SER A 382 -16.15 -0.69 7.21
N ALA A 383 -16.07 -1.85 6.54
CA ALA A 383 -15.95 -3.16 7.18
C ALA A 383 -14.64 -3.29 7.98
N HIS A 384 -13.51 -2.84 7.42
CA HIS A 384 -12.23 -2.73 8.14
C HIS A 384 -12.38 -1.88 9.41
N VAL A 385 -13.07 -0.75 9.28
CA VAL A 385 -13.28 0.18 10.40
C VAL A 385 -14.14 -0.42 11.49
N ILE A 386 -15.31 -0.97 11.15
CA ILE A 386 -16.26 -1.50 12.13
C ILE A 386 -15.67 -2.72 12.84
N LEU A 387 -15.07 -3.67 12.11
CA LEU A 387 -14.40 -4.84 12.70
C LEU A 387 -13.32 -4.44 13.68
N GLY A 388 -12.50 -3.46 13.30
CA GLY A 388 -11.38 -3.04 14.12
C GLY A 388 -11.71 -2.10 15.27
N ARG A 389 -12.97 -1.64 15.38
CA ARG A 389 -13.45 -0.85 16.52
C ARG A 389 -14.30 -1.63 17.51
N GLN A 390 -14.57 -2.92 17.28
CA GLN A 390 -15.43 -3.71 18.18
C GLN A 390 -14.92 -3.87 19.62
N ALA A 391 -13.64 -3.56 19.89
CA ALA A 391 -13.11 -3.53 21.26
C ALA A 391 -13.50 -2.25 22.04
N ASP A 392 -13.75 -1.13 21.33
CA ASP A 392 -14.20 0.15 21.91
C ASP A 392 -15.06 0.93 20.89
N PRO A 393 -16.24 0.41 20.50
CA PRO A 393 -17.02 0.97 19.40
C PRO A 393 -17.60 2.36 19.72
N HIS A 394 -17.72 2.70 21.00
CA HIS A 394 -18.25 3.98 21.48
C HIS A 394 -17.16 4.93 21.99
N GLY A 395 -15.88 4.60 21.78
CA GLY A 395 -14.75 5.43 22.22
C GLY A 395 -14.71 5.69 23.73
N LYS A 396 -15.34 4.82 24.54
CA LYS A 396 -15.48 4.98 25.99
C LYS A 396 -14.14 4.79 26.70
N PHE A 397 -13.30 3.92 26.15
CA PHE A 397 -12.01 3.54 26.73
C PHE A 397 -10.84 4.27 26.07
N ASN A 398 -11.11 5.08 25.04
CA ASN A 398 -10.14 5.82 24.27
C ASN A 398 -9.01 4.90 23.73
N LEU A 399 -9.40 3.71 23.27
CA LEU A 399 -8.44 2.78 22.67
C LEU A 399 -8.02 3.27 21.28
N PRO A 400 -6.74 3.09 20.89
CA PRO A 400 -6.33 3.35 19.51
C PRO A 400 -7.04 2.37 18.56
N PRO A 401 -7.06 2.63 17.24
CA PRO A 401 -7.67 1.69 16.31
C PRO A 401 -6.95 0.34 16.31
N SER A 402 -7.64 -0.75 15.96
CA SER A 402 -6.99 -2.08 15.90
C SER A 402 -6.06 -2.25 14.69
N CYS A 403 -5.38 -3.40 14.64
CA CYS A 403 -4.80 -3.92 13.40
C CYS A 403 -5.89 -3.94 12.32
N GLY A 404 -5.57 -3.77 11.04
CA GLY A 404 -6.51 -3.77 9.92
C GLY A 404 -6.88 -2.39 9.43
N ILE A 405 -7.04 -1.45 10.35
CA ILE A 405 -7.36 -0.04 10.11
C ILE A 405 -6.12 0.75 9.62
N HIS A 406 -5.02 0.08 9.35
CA HIS A 406 -3.73 0.71 9.01
C HIS A 406 -3.20 0.25 7.64
N GLY A 407 -3.91 -0.65 6.95
CA GLY A 407 -3.44 -1.25 5.69
C GLY A 407 -2.29 -2.26 5.86
N GLU A 408 -1.70 -2.36 7.06
CA GLU A 408 -0.43 -3.07 7.29
C GLU A 408 -0.54 -4.43 8.00
N LYS A 409 -1.50 -4.65 8.91
CA LYS A 409 -1.68 -5.93 9.63
C LYS A 409 -3.14 -6.33 9.64
N TYR A 410 -3.52 -7.58 9.42
CA TYR A 410 -4.93 -7.99 9.49
C TYR A 410 -5.51 -7.84 10.93
N PRO A 411 -6.77 -7.38 11.10
CA PRO A 411 -7.47 -7.28 12.41
C PRO A 411 -7.90 -8.65 12.97
N ASP A 412 -7.64 -9.71 12.21
CA ASP A 412 -8.11 -11.06 12.47
C ASP A 412 -7.06 -12.04 11.93
N HIS A 413 -7.07 -13.27 12.45
CA HIS A 413 -6.33 -14.39 11.85
C HIS A 413 -6.95 -14.79 10.50
N GLN A 414 -8.22 -14.42 10.26
CA GLN A 414 -8.90 -14.67 9.00
C GLN A 414 -8.65 -13.52 8.00
N PRO A 415 -8.41 -13.82 6.70
CA PRO A 415 -8.34 -12.82 5.65
C PRO A 415 -9.68 -12.13 5.58
N MET A 416 -9.66 -10.80 5.69
CA MET A 416 -10.87 -9.98 5.52
C MET A 416 -11.18 -9.81 4.04
N GLY A 417 -11.43 -10.92 3.36
CA GLY A 417 -11.93 -10.90 2.00
C GLY A 417 -13.30 -10.23 1.89
N PHE A 418 -13.92 -9.70 2.94
CA PHE A 418 -15.31 -9.26 2.95
C PHE A 418 -15.66 -8.18 1.90
N PRO A 419 -16.70 -8.33 1.06
CA PRO A 419 -17.64 -9.48 0.89
C PRO A 419 -17.20 -10.50 -0.20
N LEU A 420 -15.94 -10.47 -0.60
CA LEU A 420 -15.25 -11.34 -1.57
C LEU A 420 -14.77 -12.69 -0.99
N ASP A 421 -14.88 -12.85 0.33
CA ASP A 421 -14.71 -14.12 1.07
C ASP A 421 -15.88 -15.09 0.83
N ARG A 422 -16.93 -14.63 0.14
CA ARG A 422 -18.13 -15.41 -0.12
C ARG A 422 -17.90 -16.52 -1.11
N ARG A 423 -18.21 -17.74 -0.67
CA ARG A 423 -17.94 -18.95 -1.42
C ARG A 423 -18.91 -19.04 -2.59
N ILE A 424 -18.38 -19.31 -3.78
CA ILE A 424 -19.19 -19.83 -4.88
C ILE A 424 -19.43 -21.33 -4.60
N PRO A 425 -20.66 -21.74 -4.26
CA PRO A 425 -20.90 -23.10 -3.76
C PRO A 425 -20.79 -24.16 -4.87
N ASP A 426 -20.92 -23.76 -6.14
CA ASP A 426 -20.94 -24.66 -7.29
C ASP A 426 -20.45 -23.95 -8.56
N GLU A 427 -19.65 -24.63 -9.38
CA GLU A 427 -19.18 -24.13 -10.68
C GLU A 427 -20.35 -23.76 -11.60
N ARG A 428 -21.48 -24.45 -11.51
CA ARG A 428 -22.69 -24.13 -12.27
C ARG A 428 -23.25 -22.75 -11.90
N VAL A 429 -23.12 -22.32 -10.64
CA VAL A 429 -23.50 -20.97 -10.22
C VAL A 429 -22.60 -19.95 -10.92
N PHE A 430 -21.28 -20.21 -10.94
CA PHE A 430 -20.31 -19.37 -11.66
C PHE A 430 -20.59 -19.30 -13.17
N LEU A 431 -20.83 -20.45 -13.80
CA LEU A 431 -21.08 -20.58 -15.25
C LEU A 431 -22.47 -20.10 -15.67
N SER A 432 -23.42 -20.02 -14.73
CA SER A 432 -24.76 -19.49 -14.97
C SER A 432 -24.85 -17.98 -14.81
N SER A 433 -23.81 -17.33 -14.27
CA SER A 433 -23.80 -15.88 -14.07
C SER A 433 -23.62 -15.17 -15.42
N ASP A 434 -24.51 -14.22 -15.70
CA ASP A 434 -24.56 -13.46 -16.96
C ASP A 434 -23.24 -12.70 -17.27
N ASN A 435 -22.40 -12.45 -16.27
CA ASN A 435 -21.14 -11.72 -16.39
C ASN A 435 -19.90 -12.62 -16.55
N ASN A 436 -20.06 -13.95 -16.59
CA ASN A 436 -18.97 -14.89 -16.84
C ASN A 436 -19.10 -15.52 -18.22
N ALA A 437 -18.15 -15.22 -19.11
CA ALA A 437 -18.07 -15.86 -20.43
C ALA A 437 -17.08 -17.03 -20.38
N TYR A 438 -17.51 -18.22 -20.78
CA TYR A 438 -16.62 -19.36 -20.98
C TYR A 438 -16.57 -19.72 -22.47
N THR A 439 -15.37 -20.01 -22.98
CA THR A 439 -15.19 -20.52 -24.34
C THR A 439 -14.22 -21.69 -24.28
N ILE A 440 -14.60 -22.82 -24.87
CA ILE A 440 -13.71 -23.97 -25.00
C ILE A 440 -12.64 -23.62 -26.04
N VAL A 441 -11.43 -23.34 -25.57
CA VAL A 441 -10.26 -23.15 -26.43
C VAL A 441 -9.45 -24.44 -26.51
N LYS A 442 -9.04 -24.83 -27.72
CA LYS A 442 -8.09 -25.93 -27.91
C LYS A 442 -6.69 -25.36 -28.04
N VAL A 443 -5.87 -25.53 -27.01
CA VAL A 443 -4.46 -25.15 -27.03
C VAL A 443 -3.67 -26.29 -27.67
N TYR A 444 -3.07 -26.03 -28.84
CA TYR A 444 -2.17 -26.97 -29.48
C TYR A 444 -0.74 -26.46 -29.34
N PHE A 445 0.13 -27.23 -28.69
CA PHE A 445 1.56 -27.06 -28.88
C PHE A 445 1.92 -27.60 -30.27
N LYS A 446 2.28 -26.71 -31.20
CA LYS A 446 3.01 -27.12 -32.40
C LYS A 446 4.40 -27.56 -31.92
N GLY A 447 4.56 -28.84 -31.63
CA GLY A 447 5.86 -29.43 -31.40
C GLY A 447 6.67 -29.36 -32.70
N GLU A 448 7.71 -28.53 -32.72
CA GLU A 448 8.91 -28.87 -33.49
C GLU A 448 9.70 -29.86 -32.62
N HIS A 449 9.45 -31.15 -32.85
CA HIS A 449 10.31 -32.23 -32.39
C HIS A 449 11.46 -32.45 -33.39
#